data_AF-A0AAE0GSN6-F1
#
_entry.id   AF-A0AAE0GSN6-F1
#
_cell.length_a   1.000
_cell.length_b   1.000
_cell.length_c   1.000
_cell.angle_alpha   90.00
_cell.angle_beta   90.00
_cell.angle_gamma   90.00
#
_symmetry.space_group_name_H-M   'P 1'
#
loop_
_entity.id
_entity.type
_entity.pdbx_description
1 polymer ?
#
loop_
_entity_poly.entity_id
_entity_poly.type
_entity_poly.pdbx_seq_one_letter_code
_entity_poly.pdbx_strand_id
1 'polypeptide(L)'
;MASESRIDPFCINMWSGPRCMSTSLMYSFAQREDTQVLDEPLYAHFLRVTGESRPYRDEVLAAQENFGDEVVDGLLLAPRTKKVLYAKHMAKQRVGLSPKLLKQAKHVLLIRNPADLIRSFGEVLEVTLSETCFPQLAALYSELRTAGGSAPAVVISEDLQVNPEGTLKALCSHLEIDFDPHMLQWEAGPRPEDGLWAPWWYKSTHTATGFSKPPEKESKPWTSGLLELLEECMPFYTLLRRHALTPVDCIPQSLPAAPAAPAAGEPAVAKSHGTHAYVADKRNQTILIGMRDGVTEEFRLVPRQEAKVSVFDSGYILGDGMWEGMRLVDGVLAFQEPHMDRLYENSKAVDMDIGLTKNELLDLIYQTTDANNMLDGVHIRLMVTRGLKPTPYQNPNTTIGKPIVVIIAEHKAASSGPKINGITLFTCHVRRGPPDVQDPSWNSHSKLNCIAACIQANKAGTDEALMLDPQGFVATCNSVNFFCVRKGVVWAPRPQYQMAGITRSNILRCCELGGIPYKEHDFYLTQVYSADESFVTGTFGGVTPVREIDGRVIGDGKRGPICEKLQLLYIDLVKRDISAGRGMPK
;
A
#
# COMPACT_ATOMS: atom_id res chain seq x y z
N MET A 1 7.93 45.73 16.96
CA MET A 1 7.22 44.44 16.97
C MET A 1 6.58 44.28 15.60
N ALA A 2 7.27 43.64 14.65
CA ALA A 2 6.68 43.34 13.35
C ALA A 2 5.79 42.10 13.53
N SER A 3 4.51 42.22 13.21
CA SER A 3 3.52 41.15 13.38
C SER A 3 3.94 39.94 12.56
N GLU A 4 4.11 38.79 13.21
CA GLU A 4 4.15 37.50 12.53
C GLU A 4 2.89 37.39 11.66
N SER A 5 3.06 37.27 10.34
CA SER A 5 1.94 37.29 9.39
C SER A 5 1.10 36.03 9.58
N ARG A 6 -0.05 36.20 10.24
CA ARG A 6 -1.03 35.13 10.44
C ARG A 6 -1.66 34.78 9.08
N ILE A 7 -1.76 33.48 8.78
CA ILE A 7 -2.54 32.98 7.64
C ILE A 7 -3.98 33.49 7.76
N ASP A 8 -4.51 34.12 6.72
CA ASP A 8 -5.92 34.42 6.58
C ASP A 8 -6.66 33.12 6.20
N PRO A 9 -7.41 32.51 7.12
CA PRO A 9 -8.00 31.19 6.89
C PRO A 9 -9.17 31.23 5.89
N PHE A 10 -9.61 32.42 5.48
CA PHE A 10 -10.75 32.60 4.58
C PHE A 10 -10.34 33.12 3.20
N CYS A 11 -9.06 33.40 2.95
CA CYS A 11 -8.53 33.61 1.60
C CYS A 11 -8.14 32.26 1.00
N ILE A 12 -8.88 31.78 0.00
CA ILE A 12 -8.67 30.48 -0.64
C ILE A 12 -8.20 30.70 -2.07
N ASN A 13 -7.00 30.24 -2.39
CA ASN A 13 -6.44 30.28 -3.74
C ASN A 13 -6.44 28.87 -4.32
N MET A 14 -7.31 28.62 -5.30
CA MET A 14 -7.35 27.35 -6.02
C MET A 14 -6.52 27.43 -7.30
N TRP A 15 -5.59 26.49 -7.45
CA TRP A 15 -4.65 26.43 -8.56
C TRP A 15 -4.95 25.18 -9.38
N SER A 16 -5.04 25.35 -10.70
CA SER A 16 -5.39 24.26 -11.61
C SER A 16 -4.58 24.29 -12.90
N GLY A 17 -4.64 23.19 -13.64
CA GLY A 17 -4.35 23.19 -15.07
C GLY A 17 -5.59 23.52 -15.89
N PRO A 18 -5.43 23.75 -17.20
CA PRO A 18 -6.57 23.96 -18.08
C PRO A 18 -7.46 22.71 -18.10
N ARG A 19 -8.76 22.90 -18.34
CA ARG A 19 -9.74 21.81 -18.49
C ARG A 19 -9.90 20.92 -17.24
N CYS A 20 -9.50 21.38 -16.04
CA CYS A 20 -9.71 20.67 -14.76
C CYS A 20 -11.02 21.04 -14.04
N MET A 21 -12.05 21.54 -14.73
CA MET A 21 -13.30 21.99 -14.09
C MET A 21 -13.16 23.11 -13.05
N SER A 22 -12.06 23.87 -13.11
CA SER A 22 -11.78 24.97 -12.18
C SER A 22 -12.87 26.03 -12.17
N THR A 23 -13.44 26.38 -13.33
CA THR A 23 -14.56 27.34 -13.41
C THR A 23 -15.84 26.78 -12.78
N SER A 24 -16.14 25.49 -12.95
CA SER A 24 -17.29 24.86 -12.29
C SER A 24 -17.14 24.88 -10.76
N LEU A 25 -15.92 24.63 -10.26
CA LEU A 25 -15.64 24.74 -8.83
C LEU A 25 -15.76 26.20 -8.33
N MET A 26 -15.36 27.18 -9.13
CA MET A 26 -15.61 28.59 -8.82
C MET A 26 -17.11 28.91 -8.73
N TYR A 27 -17.92 28.45 -9.69
CA TYR A 27 -19.38 28.65 -9.68
C TYR A 27 -20.04 27.99 -8.46
N SER A 28 -19.55 26.82 -8.07
CA SER A 28 -19.95 26.12 -6.85
C SER A 28 -19.69 26.97 -5.60
N PHE A 29 -18.50 27.56 -5.44
CA PHE A 29 -18.21 28.47 -4.33
C PHE A 29 -19.00 29.78 -4.39
N ALA A 30 -19.35 30.26 -5.58
CA ALA A 30 -20.18 31.46 -5.76
C ALA A 30 -21.62 31.29 -5.25
N GLN A 31 -22.10 30.05 -5.07
CA GLN A 31 -23.44 29.80 -4.52
C GLN A 31 -23.55 30.06 -3.01
N ARG A 32 -22.41 30.18 -2.31
CA ARG A 32 -22.39 30.45 -0.88
C ARG A 32 -22.65 31.93 -0.63
N GLU A 33 -23.55 32.22 0.30
CA GLU A 33 -23.86 33.61 0.69
C GLU A 33 -22.62 34.34 1.22
N ASP A 34 -21.79 33.64 2.01
CA ASP A 34 -20.61 34.16 2.69
C ASP A 34 -19.35 34.29 1.81
N THR A 35 -19.44 33.94 0.51
CA THR A 35 -18.27 33.84 -0.38
C THR A 35 -18.29 34.82 -1.55
N GLN A 36 -17.16 35.49 -1.76
CA GLN A 36 -16.85 36.24 -2.98
C GLN A 36 -15.89 35.41 -3.84
N VAL A 37 -16.10 35.40 -5.16
CA VAL A 37 -15.23 34.68 -6.10
C VAL A 37 -14.48 35.62 -7.04
N LEU A 38 -13.29 35.20 -7.49
CA LEU A 38 -12.49 35.90 -8.49
C LEU A 38 -11.99 34.92 -9.55
N ASP A 39 -12.11 35.29 -10.81
CA ASP A 39 -11.65 34.50 -11.95
C ASP A 39 -10.29 34.98 -12.46
N GLU A 40 -9.25 34.18 -12.22
CA GLU A 40 -7.86 34.37 -12.65
C GLU A 40 -7.35 35.82 -12.54
N PRO A 41 -7.37 36.44 -11.33
CA PRO A 41 -6.97 37.83 -11.16
C PRO A 41 -5.46 38.08 -11.43
N LEU A 42 -4.67 37.01 -11.54
CA LEU A 42 -3.23 37.06 -11.86
C LEU A 42 -2.95 36.89 -13.37
N TYR A 43 -3.98 36.83 -14.22
CA TYR A 43 -3.76 36.48 -15.61
C TYR A 43 -3.07 37.59 -16.42
N ALA A 44 -3.45 38.85 -16.22
CA ALA A 44 -2.75 39.98 -16.85
C ALA A 44 -1.27 40.07 -16.44
N HIS A 45 -0.96 39.81 -15.17
CA HIS A 45 0.42 39.69 -14.70
C HIS A 45 1.20 38.63 -15.48
N PHE A 46 0.63 37.44 -15.61
CA PHE A 46 1.24 36.35 -16.38
C PHE A 46 1.49 36.73 -17.84
N LEU A 47 0.50 37.34 -18.52
CA LEU A 47 0.62 37.76 -19.92
C LEU A 47 1.66 38.86 -20.13
N ARG A 48 1.82 39.76 -19.15
CA ARG A 48 2.88 40.79 -19.16
C ARG A 48 4.26 40.16 -18.99
N VAL A 49 4.44 39.28 -18.00
CA VAL A 49 5.75 38.70 -17.64
C VAL A 49 6.25 37.72 -18.71
N THR A 50 5.36 36.88 -19.24
CA THR A 50 5.74 35.84 -20.20
C THR A 50 5.70 36.29 -21.65
N GLY A 51 4.95 37.36 -21.95
CA GLY A 51 4.69 37.78 -23.32
C GLY A 51 3.84 36.79 -24.12
N GLU A 52 3.15 35.85 -23.46
CA GLU A 52 2.38 34.81 -24.16
C GLU A 52 1.27 35.43 -25.03
N SER A 53 1.20 35.00 -26.30
CA SER A 53 0.22 35.53 -27.24
C SER A 53 -1.14 34.86 -27.03
N ARG A 54 -2.18 35.68 -26.87
CA ARG A 54 -3.59 35.29 -26.86
C ARG A 54 -4.40 36.34 -27.61
N PRO A 55 -5.49 35.97 -28.31
CA PRO A 55 -6.16 36.95 -29.15
C PRO A 55 -6.92 38.05 -28.37
N TYR A 56 -7.23 37.80 -27.10
CA TYR A 56 -7.82 38.76 -26.16
C TYR A 56 -6.78 39.37 -25.20
N ARG A 57 -5.48 39.23 -25.49
CA ARG A 57 -4.39 39.63 -24.59
C ARG A 57 -4.46 41.11 -24.20
N ASP A 58 -4.60 41.99 -25.18
CA ASP A 58 -4.53 43.43 -24.94
C ASP A 58 -5.75 43.94 -24.15
N GLU A 59 -6.91 43.30 -24.33
CA GLU A 59 -8.10 43.57 -23.54
C GLU A 59 -7.91 43.15 -22.07
N VAL A 60 -7.30 41.98 -21.82
CA VAL A 60 -6.98 41.51 -20.46
C VAL A 60 -5.99 42.44 -19.77
N LEU A 61 -4.92 42.87 -20.47
CA LEU A 61 -3.92 43.81 -19.92
C LEU A 61 -4.47 45.20 -19.63
N ALA A 62 -5.51 45.62 -20.36
CA ALA A 62 -6.18 46.89 -20.12
C ALA A 62 -7.20 46.83 -18.97
N ALA A 63 -7.78 45.65 -18.71
CA ALA A 63 -8.87 45.47 -17.75
C ALA A 63 -8.43 44.99 -16.36
N GLN A 64 -7.27 44.34 -16.23
CA GLN A 64 -6.76 43.81 -14.96
C GLN A 64 -5.44 44.45 -14.55
N GLU A 65 -5.13 44.39 -13.26
CA GLU A 65 -3.83 44.80 -12.72
C GLU A 65 -2.71 43.87 -13.23
N ASN A 66 -1.62 44.48 -13.70
CA ASN A 66 -0.53 43.85 -14.43
C ASN A 66 0.64 43.45 -13.52
N PHE A 67 0.68 43.94 -12.29
CA PHE A 67 1.73 43.64 -11.32
C PHE A 67 1.18 42.70 -10.23
N GLY A 68 1.77 41.51 -10.13
CA GLY A 68 1.21 40.43 -9.35
C GLY A 68 1.19 40.68 -7.85
N ASP A 69 2.20 41.37 -7.31
CA ASP A 69 2.22 41.76 -5.89
C ASP A 69 1.14 42.83 -5.58
N GLU A 70 0.83 43.71 -6.54
CA GLU A 70 -0.29 44.67 -6.40
C GLU A 70 -1.64 43.95 -6.43
N VAL A 71 -1.80 42.88 -7.23
CA VAL A 71 -2.99 42.01 -7.16
C VAL A 71 -3.08 41.30 -5.81
N VAL A 72 -1.96 40.79 -5.29
CA VAL A 72 -1.93 40.11 -4.00
C VAL A 72 -2.36 41.06 -2.89
N ASP A 73 -1.83 42.28 -2.86
CA ASP A 73 -2.08 43.22 -1.77
C ASP A 73 -3.40 43.98 -1.93
N GLY A 74 -3.73 44.39 -3.15
CA GLY A 74 -4.91 45.20 -3.47
C GLY A 74 -6.19 44.40 -3.69
N LEU A 75 -6.10 43.07 -3.91
CA LEU A 75 -7.26 42.23 -4.20
C LEU A 75 -7.34 40.95 -3.37
N LEU A 76 -6.28 40.14 -3.33
CA LEU A 76 -6.33 38.82 -2.67
C LEU A 76 -6.25 38.90 -1.13
N LEU A 77 -5.47 39.83 -0.60
CA LEU A 77 -5.27 40.06 0.84
C LEU A 77 -5.90 41.37 1.31
N ALA A 78 -6.61 42.07 0.43
CA ALA A 78 -7.31 43.30 0.77
C ALA A 78 -8.52 43.04 1.69
N PRO A 79 -8.97 44.08 2.43
CA PRO A 79 -10.24 44.02 3.16
C PRO A 79 -11.39 43.66 2.22
N ARG A 80 -12.30 42.82 2.70
CA ARG A 80 -13.38 42.22 1.92
C ARG A 80 -14.73 42.38 2.61
N THR A 81 -15.80 42.37 1.82
CA THR A 81 -17.18 42.49 2.31
C THR A 81 -17.78 41.14 2.70
N LYS A 82 -17.41 40.08 1.98
CA LYS A 82 -17.79 38.70 2.27
C LYS A 82 -16.71 37.99 3.06
N LYS A 83 -17.10 37.06 3.94
CA LYS A 83 -16.19 36.36 4.86
C LYS A 83 -15.12 35.57 4.09
N VAL A 84 -15.53 34.80 3.10
CA VAL A 84 -14.67 33.94 2.29
C VAL A 84 -14.36 34.61 0.97
N LEU A 85 -13.09 34.57 0.56
CA LEU A 85 -12.64 34.92 -0.79
C LEU A 85 -12.12 33.65 -1.45
N TYR A 86 -12.66 33.32 -2.62
CA TYR A 86 -12.21 32.19 -3.42
C TYR A 86 -11.68 32.69 -4.76
N ALA A 87 -10.37 32.59 -4.96
CA ALA A 87 -9.72 32.97 -6.21
C ALA A 87 -9.30 31.73 -7.00
N LYS A 88 -9.82 31.62 -8.22
CA LYS A 88 -9.41 30.59 -9.18
C LYS A 88 -8.18 31.07 -9.95
N HIS A 89 -7.19 30.21 -10.10
CA HIS A 89 -5.96 30.48 -10.86
C HIS A 89 -5.57 29.29 -11.74
N MET A 90 -4.82 29.58 -12.80
CA MET A 90 -3.99 28.58 -13.48
C MET A 90 -2.61 28.56 -12.82
N ALA A 91 -2.04 27.40 -12.54
CA ALA A 91 -0.79 27.33 -11.75
C ALA A 91 0.40 28.04 -12.42
N LYS A 92 0.40 28.15 -13.74
CA LYS A 92 1.42 28.93 -14.48
C LYS A 92 1.35 30.44 -14.25
N GLN A 93 0.25 30.98 -13.74
CA GLN A 93 0.08 32.42 -13.48
C GLN A 93 0.91 32.93 -12.30
N ARG A 94 1.48 32.03 -11.49
CA ARG A 94 2.31 32.37 -10.33
C ARG A 94 3.70 32.91 -10.69
N VAL A 95 4.04 32.98 -11.98
CA VAL A 95 5.37 33.37 -12.45
C VAL A 95 5.83 34.69 -11.82
N GLY A 96 6.97 34.66 -11.12
CA GLY A 96 7.56 35.87 -10.54
C GLY A 96 6.83 36.48 -9.34
N LEU A 97 5.82 35.80 -8.76
CA LEU A 97 5.16 36.27 -7.55
C LEU A 97 6.02 36.13 -6.30
N SER A 98 5.89 37.09 -5.39
CA SER A 98 6.51 36.99 -4.07
C SER A 98 5.93 35.82 -3.25
N PRO A 99 6.69 35.24 -2.30
CA PRO A 99 6.18 34.20 -1.41
C PRO A 99 5.08 34.66 -0.43
N LYS A 100 4.65 35.92 -0.51
CA LYS A 100 3.69 36.53 0.43
C LYS A 100 2.34 35.81 0.39
N LEU A 101 1.80 35.61 -0.82
CA LEU A 101 0.53 34.90 -1.02
C LEU A 101 0.57 33.48 -0.45
N LEU A 102 1.68 32.77 -0.68
CA LEU A 102 1.91 31.39 -0.21
C LEU A 102 1.88 31.24 1.31
N LYS A 103 2.24 32.31 2.04
CA LYS A 103 2.35 32.30 3.50
C LYS A 103 1.13 32.86 4.21
N GLN A 104 0.24 33.58 3.51
CA GLN A 104 -0.84 34.34 4.12
C GLN A 104 -2.23 33.87 3.71
N ALA A 105 -2.36 32.86 2.84
CA ALA A 105 -3.64 32.33 2.39
C ALA A 105 -3.69 30.80 2.43
N LYS A 106 -4.90 30.22 2.32
CA LYS A 106 -5.10 28.79 2.10
C LYS A 106 -5.00 28.47 0.60
N HIS A 107 -4.53 27.27 0.29
CA HIS A 107 -4.29 26.83 -1.08
C HIS A 107 -4.97 25.50 -1.38
N VAL A 108 -5.56 25.40 -2.58
CA VAL A 108 -6.18 24.19 -3.11
C VAL A 108 -5.55 23.89 -4.47
N LEU A 109 -5.20 22.64 -4.74
CA LEU A 109 -4.70 22.18 -6.03
C LEU A 109 -5.76 21.30 -6.70
N LEU A 110 -6.27 21.71 -7.85
CA LEU A 110 -7.25 20.97 -8.61
C LEU A 110 -6.58 20.29 -9.81
N ILE A 111 -6.54 18.96 -9.78
CA ILE A 111 -5.90 18.13 -10.80
C ILE A 111 -6.92 17.31 -11.58
N ARG A 112 -6.53 16.85 -12.76
CA ARG A 112 -7.32 15.98 -13.63
C ARG A 112 -6.42 14.86 -14.16
N ASN A 113 -6.98 13.73 -14.56
CA ASN A 113 -6.20 12.71 -15.28
C ASN A 113 -5.49 13.33 -16.49
N PRO A 114 -4.14 13.17 -16.64
CA PRO A 114 -3.39 13.74 -17.74
C PRO A 114 -3.91 13.31 -19.11
N ALA A 115 -4.36 12.06 -19.26
CA ALA A 115 -4.88 11.57 -20.52
C ALA A 115 -6.14 12.34 -20.97
N ASP A 116 -7.05 12.60 -20.03
CA ASP A 116 -8.29 13.32 -20.29
C ASP A 116 -8.06 14.82 -20.47
N LEU A 117 -7.09 15.38 -19.74
CA LEU A 117 -6.66 16.78 -19.89
C LEU A 117 -6.05 17.00 -21.28
N ILE A 118 -5.04 16.20 -21.66
CA ILE A 118 -4.32 16.35 -22.94
C ILE A 118 -5.29 16.21 -24.11
N ARG A 119 -6.17 15.20 -24.08
CA ARG A 119 -7.20 15.02 -25.10
C ARG A 119 -8.14 16.23 -25.19
N SER A 120 -8.62 16.71 -24.05
CA SER A 120 -9.60 17.79 -24.03
C SER A 120 -8.99 19.16 -24.37
N PHE A 121 -7.72 19.41 -24.03
CA PHE A 121 -7.05 20.68 -24.33
C PHE A 121 -6.51 20.71 -25.76
N GLY A 122 -6.04 19.56 -26.27
CA GLY A 122 -5.53 19.39 -27.64
C GLY A 122 -6.56 19.59 -28.75
N GLU A 123 -7.84 19.67 -28.41
CA GLU A 123 -8.90 20.08 -29.35
C GLU A 123 -8.92 21.58 -29.62
N VAL A 124 -8.33 22.40 -28.74
CA VAL A 124 -8.43 23.86 -28.76
C VAL A 124 -7.08 24.51 -29.07
N LEU A 125 -6.00 24.06 -28.43
CA LEU A 125 -4.64 24.58 -28.62
C LEU A 125 -3.62 23.44 -28.59
N GLU A 126 -2.41 23.73 -29.06
CA GLU A 126 -1.27 22.83 -28.92
C GLU A 126 -0.93 22.61 -27.44
N VAL A 127 -0.83 21.34 -27.03
CA VAL A 127 -0.56 20.97 -25.63
C VAL A 127 0.93 20.76 -25.45
N THR A 128 1.51 21.47 -24.47
CA THR A 128 2.88 21.26 -24.00
C THR A 128 2.88 20.95 -22.51
N LEU A 129 3.99 20.43 -21.99
CA LEU A 129 4.12 20.14 -20.56
C LEU A 129 3.87 21.40 -19.69
N SER A 130 4.28 22.58 -20.18
CA SER A 130 4.02 23.84 -19.49
C SER A 130 2.53 24.22 -19.51
N GLU A 131 1.83 24.00 -20.63
CA GLU A 131 0.39 24.28 -20.74
C GLU A 131 -0.44 23.39 -19.81
N THR A 132 -0.04 22.13 -19.58
CA THR A 132 -0.77 21.25 -18.65
C THR A 132 -0.70 21.71 -17.19
N CYS A 133 0.26 22.57 -16.86
CA CYS A 133 0.53 23.07 -15.51
C CYS A 133 0.95 22.01 -14.47
N PHE A 134 1.16 20.74 -14.86
CA PHE A 134 1.53 19.68 -13.92
C PHE A 134 2.85 19.95 -13.17
N PRO A 135 3.94 20.40 -13.82
CA PRO A 135 5.16 20.76 -13.12
C PRO A 135 4.94 21.91 -12.11
N GLN A 136 4.16 22.93 -12.49
CA GLN A 136 3.88 24.09 -11.66
C GLN A 136 3.04 23.72 -10.44
N LEU A 137 2.05 22.84 -10.60
CA LEU A 137 1.24 22.31 -9.50
C LEU A 137 2.09 21.47 -8.53
N ALA A 138 2.96 20.60 -9.04
CA ALA A 138 3.85 19.79 -8.23
C ALA A 138 4.89 20.65 -7.47
N ALA A 139 5.47 21.66 -8.14
CA ALA A 139 6.37 22.62 -7.51
C ALA A 139 5.64 23.40 -6.39
N LEU A 140 4.43 23.88 -6.65
CA LEU A 140 3.61 24.59 -5.67
C LEU A 140 3.27 23.70 -4.45
N TYR A 141 2.91 22.43 -4.68
CA TYR A 141 2.71 21.48 -3.59
C TYR A 141 3.96 21.34 -2.72
N SER A 142 5.12 21.16 -3.36
CA SER A 142 6.40 21.01 -2.66
C SER A 142 6.78 22.27 -1.88
N GLU A 143 6.61 23.46 -2.45
CA GLU A 143 6.89 24.74 -1.80
C GLU A 143 6.01 24.97 -0.56
N LEU A 144 4.71 24.69 -0.65
CA LEU A 144 3.78 24.83 0.47
C LEU A 144 4.09 23.85 1.60
N ARG A 145 4.55 22.64 1.28
CA ARG A 145 4.96 21.63 2.27
C ARG A 145 6.26 21.98 2.99
N THR A 146 7.24 22.56 2.29
CA THR A 146 8.54 22.89 2.87
C THR A 146 8.53 24.21 3.65
N ALA A 147 7.62 25.13 3.32
CA ALA A 147 7.49 26.43 3.99
C ALA A 147 6.89 26.35 5.42
N GLY A 148 6.73 25.15 6.00
CA GLY A 148 6.18 24.94 7.35
C GLY A 148 4.66 25.11 7.44
N GLY A 149 3.96 25.24 6.30
CA GLY A 149 2.51 25.33 6.22
C GLY A 149 1.82 23.95 6.22
N SER A 150 0.53 23.93 6.52
CA SER A 150 -0.32 22.75 6.32
C SER A 150 -0.34 22.34 4.85
N ALA A 151 -0.33 21.03 4.56
CA ALA A 151 -0.43 20.54 3.19
C ALA A 151 -1.67 21.13 2.48
N PRO A 152 -1.54 21.65 1.25
CA PRO A 152 -2.69 22.15 0.51
C PRO A 152 -3.64 21.00 0.19
N ALA A 153 -4.94 21.30 0.15
CA ALA A 153 -5.92 20.33 -0.33
C ALA A 153 -5.65 20.00 -1.79
N VAL A 154 -5.54 18.72 -2.14
CA VAL A 154 -5.51 18.30 -3.55
C VAL A 154 -6.87 17.68 -3.90
N VAL A 155 -7.51 18.17 -4.96
CA VAL A 155 -8.83 17.72 -5.41
C VAL A 155 -8.70 17.13 -6.81
N ILE A 156 -9.29 15.97 -7.04
CA ILE A 156 -9.35 15.33 -8.36
C ILE A 156 -10.66 15.75 -9.03
N SER A 157 -10.57 16.21 -10.27
CA SER A 157 -11.71 16.72 -11.05
C SER A 157 -12.78 15.65 -11.26
N GLU A 158 -12.35 14.41 -11.49
CA GLU A 158 -13.22 13.25 -11.68
C GLU A 158 -14.06 12.97 -10.42
N ASP A 159 -13.51 13.19 -9.23
CA ASP A 159 -14.25 12.99 -7.97
C ASP A 159 -15.38 14.00 -7.82
N LEU A 160 -15.17 15.26 -8.25
CA LEU A 160 -16.24 16.26 -8.30
C LEU A 160 -17.36 15.85 -9.26
N GLN A 161 -17.08 15.07 -10.31
CA GLN A 161 -18.12 14.58 -11.23
C GLN A 161 -18.86 13.35 -10.68
N VAL A 162 -18.14 12.47 -9.98
CA VAL A 162 -18.68 11.19 -9.49
C VAL A 162 -19.41 11.36 -8.16
N ASN A 163 -18.85 12.13 -7.23
CA ASN A 163 -19.39 12.37 -5.90
C ASN A 163 -19.19 13.85 -5.48
N PRO A 164 -19.87 14.81 -6.14
CA PRO A 164 -19.68 16.24 -5.87
C PRO A 164 -19.89 16.61 -4.40
N GLU A 165 -20.93 16.08 -3.77
CA GLU A 165 -21.23 16.37 -2.36
C GLU A 165 -20.15 15.86 -1.42
N GLY A 166 -19.71 14.60 -1.59
CA GLY A 166 -18.65 14.02 -0.77
C GLY A 166 -17.32 14.74 -0.96
N THR A 167 -16.96 15.08 -2.19
CA THR A 167 -15.73 15.83 -2.49
C THR A 167 -15.77 17.25 -1.93
N LEU A 168 -16.89 17.95 -2.06
CA LEU A 168 -17.04 19.30 -1.50
C LEU A 168 -17.05 19.30 0.03
N LYS A 169 -17.67 18.30 0.68
CA LYS A 169 -17.59 18.15 2.15
C LYS A 169 -16.16 17.91 2.61
N ALA A 170 -15.41 17.05 1.92
CA ALA A 170 -13.99 16.83 2.20
C ALA A 170 -13.19 18.14 2.08
N LEU A 171 -13.43 18.89 0.99
CA LEU A 171 -12.76 20.15 0.72
C LEU A 171 -13.11 21.23 1.77
N CYS A 172 -14.39 21.44 2.07
CA CYS A 172 -14.85 22.38 3.08
C CYS A 172 -14.28 22.05 4.46
N SER A 173 -14.26 20.76 4.83
CA SER A 173 -13.65 20.31 6.08
C SER A 173 -12.16 20.61 6.15
N HIS A 174 -11.39 20.37 5.08
CA HIS A 174 -9.95 20.71 5.03
C HIS A 174 -9.72 22.22 5.09
N LEU A 175 -10.61 23.00 4.49
CA LEU A 175 -10.56 24.46 4.50
C LEU A 175 -11.13 25.08 5.78
N GLU A 176 -11.66 24.28 6.70
CA GLU A 176 -12.30 24.74 7.95
C GLU A 176 -13.43 25.75 7.69
N ILE A 177 -14.22 25.49 6.67
CA ILE A 177 -15.45 26.23 6.35
C ILE A 177 -16.64 25.26 6.35
N ASP A 178 -17.84 25.76 6.65
CA ASP A 178 -19.05 24.93 6.63
C ASP A 178 -19.39 24.53 5.20
N PHE A 179 -19.83 23.30 4.97
CA PHE A 179 -20.37 22.88 3.67
C PHE A 179 -21.76 23.52 3.45
N ASP A 180 -21.98 24.08 2.26
CA ASP A 180 -23.27 24.64 1.86
C ASP A 180 -23.87 23.80 0.71
N PRO A 181 -25.06 23.19 0.88
CA PRO A 181 -25.69 22.39 -0.18
C PRO A 181 -25.93 23.14 -1.49
N HIS A 182 -26.07 24.48 -1.47
CA HIS A 182 -26.24 25.27 -2.69
C HIS A 182 -25.01 25.18 -3.60
N MET A 183 -23.84 24.81 -3.08
CA MET A 183 -22.63 24.59 -3.86
C MET A 183 -22.77 23.50 -4.95
N LEU A 184 -23.79 22.65 -4.88
CA LEU A 184 -23.98 21.52 -5.80
C LEU A 184 -24.64 21.91 -7.13
N GLN A 185 -25.37 23.02 -7.16
CA GLN A 185 -26.19 23.41 -8.31
C GLN A 185 -26.14 24.91 -8.56
N TRP A 186 -26.18 25.31 -9.83
CA TRP A 186 -26.23 26.71 -10.25
C TRP A 186 -27.03 26.86 -11.53
N GLU A 187 -27.51 28.06 -11.84
CA GLU A 187 -28.20 28.31 -13.11
C GLU A 187 -27.23 28.25 -14.30
N ALA A 188 -27.71 27.77 -15.44
CA ALA A 188 -26.96 27.82 -16.68
C ALA A 188 -26.88 29.27 -17.20
N GLY A 189 -25.70 29.70 -17.63
CA GLY A 189 -25.47 31.00 -18.24
C GLY A 189 -24.14 31.64 -17.84
N PRO A 190 -23.78 32.77 -18.48
CA PRO A 190 -22.63 33.57 -18.10
C PRO A 190 -22.81 34.24 -16.74
N ARG A 191 -21.70 34.49 -16.05
CA ARG A 191 -21.67 35.11 -14.72
C ARG A 191 -20.93 36.46 -14.75
N PRO A 192 -21.33 37.44 -13.93
CA PRO A 192 -20.61 38.72 -13.82
C PRO A 192 -19.12 38.57 -13.44
N GLU A 193 -18.79 37.49 -12.72
CA GLU A 193 -17.44 37.18 -12.26
C GLU A 193 -16.57 36.50 -13.33
N ASP A 194 -17.14 36.12 -14.47
CA ASP A 194 -16.40 35.50 -15.57
C ASP A 194 -15.36 36.47 -16.15
N GLY A 195 -14.14 35.97 -16.36
CA GLY A 195 -13.11 36.74 -17.05
C GLY A 195 -13.44 37.02 -18.51
N LEU A 196 -12.78 38.01 -19.10
CA LEU A 196 -12.97 38.43 -20.51
C LEU A 196 -12.75 37.30 -21.53
N TRP A 197 -12.01 36.26 -21.15
CA TRP A 197 -11.75 35.07 -21.96
C TRP A 197 -12.91 34.05 -21.95
N ALA A 198 -13.96 34.25 -21.15
CA ALA A 198 -15.09 33.33 -21.04
C ALA A 198 -15.74 32.96 -22.39
N PRO A 199 -15.90 33.86 -23.39
CA PRO A 199 -16.46 33.48 -24.69
C PRO A 199 -15.64 32.41 -25.43
N TRP A 200 -14.37 32.24 -25.07
CA TRP A 200 -13.45 31.29 -25.69
C TRP A 200 -13.43 29.94 -24.99
N TRP A 201 -13.58 29.94 -23.66
CA TRP A 201 -13.33 28.76 -22.83
C TRP A 201 -14.58 28.19 -22.14
N TYR A 202 -15.60 29.01 -21.86
CA TYR A 202 -16.64 28.67 -20.87
C TYR A 202 -17.94 28.15 -21.48
N LYS A 203 -17.97 27.89 -22.78
CA LYS A 203 -19.13 27.32 -23.47
C LYS A 203 -19.73 26.10 -22.75
N SER A 204 -18.88 25.17 -22.27
CA SER A 204 -19.36 23.98 -21.53
C SER A 204 -19.83 24.31 -20.12
N THR A 205 -19.19 25.26 -19.45
CA THR A 205 -19.55 25.68 -18.08
C THR A 205 -20.87 26.45 -18.07
N HIS A 206 -21.10 27.32 -19.05
CA HIS A 206 -22.35 28.06 -19.21
C HIS A 206 -23.57 27.17 -19.47
N THR A 207 -23.37 25.96 -19.99
CA THR A 207 -24.46 24.97 -20.14
C THR A 207 -24.64 24.08 -18.92
N ALA A 208 -23.69 24.06 -17.99
CA ALA A 208 -23.73 23.20 -16.82
C ALA A 208 -24.58 23.84 -15.71
N THR A 209 -25.34 23.01 -14.99
CA THR A 209 -26.11 23.42 -13.81
C THR A 209 -25.60 22.78 -12.51
N GLY A 210 -24.40 22.19 -12.55
CA GLY A 210 -23.79 21.43 -11.49
C GLY A 210 -22.59 20.62 -12.00
N PHE A 211 -21.99 19.81 -11.13
CA PHE A 211 -20.93 18.88 -11.54
C PHE A 211 -21.56 17.66 -12.22
N SER A 212 -21.25 17.47 -13.50
CA SER A 212 -21.76 16.33 -14.27
C SER A 212 -20.66 15.77 -15.18
N LYS A 213 -20.74 14.46 -15.43
CA LYS A 213 -19.89 13.81 -16.41
C LYS A 213 -20.40 14.18 -17.82
N PRO A 214 -19.56 14.75 -18.70
CA PRO A 214 -19.97 14.98 -20.08
C PRO A 214 -20.23 13.63 -20.78
N PRO A 215 -21.12 13.60 -21.79
CA PRO A 215 -21.37 12.40 -22.58
C PRO A 215 -20.08 11.90 -23.25
N GLU A 216 -19.93 10.57 -23.34
CA GLU A 216 -18.77 9.94 -23.97
C GLU A 216 -18.68 10.37 -25.45
N LYS A 217 -17.52 10.92 -25.83
CA LYS A 217 -17.18 11.23 -27.22
C LYS A 217 -16.09 10.29 -27.70
N GLU A 218 -16.13 9.93 -28.97
CA GLU A 218 -15.04 9.22 -29.63
C GLU A 218 -13.75 10.05 -29.56
N SER A 219 -12.73 9.52 -28.92
CA SER A 219 -11.43 10.19 -28.80
C SER A 219 -10.58 9.97 -30.05
N LYS A 220 -9.93 11.02 -30.54
CA LYS A 220 -8.91 10.90 -31.60
C LYS A 220 -7.79 9.92 -31.17
N PRO A 221 -7.17 9.19 -32.12
CA PRO A 221 -6.04 8.32 -31.83
C PRO A 221 -4.86 9.10 -31.23
N TRP A 222 -4.10 8.46 -30.35
CA TRP A 222 -2.87 9.02 -29.80
C TRP A 222 -1.79 9.14 -30.88
N THR A 223 -1.13 10.29 -30.94
CA THR A 223 0.13 10.46 -31.68
C THR A 223 1.32 10.18 -30.75
N SER A 224 2.49 9.88 -31.31
CA SER A 224 3.71 9.59 -30.51
C SER A 224 4.07 10.75 -29.57
N GLY A 225 4.05 11.99 -30.06
CA GLY A 225 4.35 13.17 -29.23
C GLY A 225 3.35 13.40 -28.09
N LEU A 226 2.07 13.03 -28.26
CA LEU A 226 1.08 13.12 -27.18
C LEU A 226 1.25 12.00 -26.14
N LEU A 227 1.79 10.84 -26.54
CA LEU A 227 2.15 9.77 -25.61
C LEU A 227 3.38 10.15 -24.79
N GLU A 228 4.41 10.72 -25.41
CA GLU A 228 5.59 11.24 -24.71
C GLU A 228 5.18 12.31 -23.68
N LEU A 229 4.35 13.27 -24.09
CA LEU A 229 3.81 14.28 -23.18
C LEU A 229 2.97 13.67 -22.04
N LEU A 230 2.18 12.64 -22.32
CA LEU A 230 1.43 11.91 -21.29
C LEU A 230 2.39 11.28 -20.28
N GLU A 231 3.43 10.58 -20.76
CA GLU A 231 4.47 9.98 -19.92
C GLU A 231 5.20 11.02 -19.07
N GLU A 232 5.49 12.21 -19.61
CA GLU A 232 6.08 13.33 -18.86
C GLU A 232 5.14 13.88 -17.76
N CYS A 233 3.83 13.91 -18.01
CA CYS A 233 2.84 14.40 -17.04
C CYS A 233 2.57 13.40 -15.91
N MET A 234 2.69 12.11 -16.17
CA MET A 234 2.28 11.04 -15.26
C MET A 234 3.00 11.04 -13.90
N PRO A 235 4.32 11.28 -13.79
CA PRO A 235 5.00 11.39 -12.50
C PRO A 235 4.45 12.50 -11.61
N PHE A 236 4.22 13.70 -12.17
CA PHE A 236 3.67 14.85 -11.44
C PHE A 236 2.23 14.58 -10.99
N TYR A 237 1.40 14.04 -11.88
CA TYR A 237 0.03 13.67 -11.55
C TYR A 237 0.00 12.57 -10.47
N THR A 238 0.83 11.54 -10.58
CA THR A 238 0.89 10.45 -9.60
C THR A 238 1.32 10.96 -8.22
N LEU A 239 2.28 11.89 -8.16
CA LEU A 239 2.69 12.56 -6.92
C LEU A 239 1.51 13.31 -6.29
N LEU A 240 0.86 14.19 -7.04
CA LEU A 240 -0.24 15.01 -6.54
C LEU A 240 -1.46 14.15 -6.15
N ARG A 241 -1.80 13.14 -6.95
CA ARG A 241 -2.91 12.22 -6.72
C ARG A 241 -2.79 11.46 -5.39
N ARG A 242 -1.58 11.08 -4.96
CA ARG A 242 -1.35 10.41 -3.67
C ARG A 242 -1.73 11.27 -2.46
N HIS A 243 -1.88 12.58 -2.66
CA HIS A 243 -2.24 13.55 -1.64
C HIS A 243 -3.65 14.12 -1.84
N ALA A 244 -4.43 13.55 -2.78
CA ALA A 244 -5.80 13.95 -3.02
C ALA A 244 -6.70 13.66 -1.81
N LEU A 245 -7.64 14.57 -1.56
CA LEU A 245 -8.72 14.37 -0.62
C LEU A 245 -9.61 13.21 -1.10
N THR A 246 -9.99 12.34 -0.17
CA THR A 246 -10.98 11.30 -0.42
C THR A 246 -12.38 11.88 -0.24
N PRO A 247 -13.30 11.71 -1.20
CA PRO A 247 -14.69 12.12 -1.03
C PRO A 247 -15.29 11.50 0.24
N VAL A 248 -15.95 12.30 1.08
CA VAL A 248 -16.63 11.79 2.26
C VAL A 248 -17.92 11.12 1.81
N ASP A 249 -18.08 9.83 2.10
CA ASP A 249 -19.36 9.13 1.91
C ASP A 249 -20.42 9.79 2.79
N CYS A 250 -21.22 10.66 2.18
CA CYS A 250 -22.51 11.04 2.73
C CYS A 250 -23.30 9.75 2.78
N ILE A 251 -23.72 9.24 3.94
CA ILE A 251 -24.55 8.03 4.01
C ILE A 251 -25.69 8.15 2.99
N PRO A 252 -25.69 7.40 1.87
CA PRO A 252 -26.78 7.48 0.92
C PRO A 252 -27.67 6.25 1.10
N GLN A 253 -28.98 6.50 1.14
CA GLN A 253 -29.97 5.46 0.87
C GLN A 253 -29.59 4.74 -0.43
N SER A 254 -29.61 3.42 -0.37
CA SER A 254 -29.28 2.47 -1.43
C SER A 254 -29.60 2.98 -2.85
N LEU A 255 -28.56 3.17 -3.67
CA LEU A 255 -28.70 3.30 -5.12
C LEU A 255 -28.76 1.90 -5.76
N PRO A 256 -29.55 1.73 -6.84
CA PRO A 256 -29.76 0.44 -7.48
C PRO A 256 -28.50 -0.03 -8.21
N ALA A 257 -28.21 -1.32 -8.11
CA ALA A 257 -27.02 -1.95 -8.67
C ALA A 257 -26.89 -1.71 -10.18
N ALA A 258 -25.69 -1.30 -10.61
CA ALA A 258 -25.30 -1.30 -12.01
C ALA A 258 -25.42 -2.71 -12.61
N PRO A 259 -25.80 -2.86 -13.90
CA PRO A 259 -25.91 -4.17 -14.53
C PRO A 259 -24.54 -4.85 -14.51
N ALA A 260 -24.54 -6.09 -14.02
CA ALA A 260 -23.34 -6.89 -13.85
C ALA A 260 -22.55 -6.99 -15.17
N ALA A 261 -21.27 -6.61 -15.11
CA ALA A 261 -20.30 -7.07 -16.09
C ALA A 261 -20.38 -8.61 -16.18
N PRO A 262 -20.24 -9.20 -17.38
CA PRO A 262 -20.28 -10.65 -17.51
C PRO A 262 -19.26 -11.25 -16.54
N ALA A 263 -19.73 -12.19 -15.71
CA ALA A 263 -18.94 -12.81 -14.68
C ALA A 263 -17.62 -13.31 -15.27
N ALA A 264 -16.54 -12.58 -15.01
CA ALA A 264 -15.23 -13.19 -14.96
C ALA A 264 -15.39 -14.31 -13.94
N GLY A 265 -15.31 -15.56 -14.41
CA GLY A 265 -15.51 -16.74 -13.56
C GLY A 265 -14.73 -16.57 -12.27
N GLU A 266 -15.33 -17.00 -11.15
CA GLU A 266 -14.67 -17.02 -9.85
C GLU A 266 -13.20 -17.41 -10.06
N PRO A 267 -12.22 -16.59 -9.62
CA PRO A 267 -10.84 -17.04 -9.68
C PRO A 267 -10.81 -18.34 -8.91
N ALA A 268 -10.56 -19.44 -9.63
CA ALA A 268 -10.57 -20.76 -9.05
C ALA A 268 -9.71 -20.70 -7.79
N VAL A 269 -10.34 -20.89 -6.62
CA VAL A 269 -9.61 -21.08 -5.37
C VAL A 269 -8.71 -22.26 -5.66
N ALA A 270 -7.41 -22.00 -5.87
CA ALA A 270 -6.45 -23.07 -6.07
C ALA A 270 -6.62 -23.99 -4.87
N LYS A 271 -7.06 -25.23 -5.10
CA LYS A 271 -7.10 -26.26 -4.05
C LYS A 271 -5.67 -26.40 -3.54
N SER A 272 -5.34 -25.71 -2.46
CA SER A 272 -4.05 -25.85 -1.81
C SER A 272 -4.08 -27.19 -1.09
N HIS A 273 -3.55 -28.22 -1.72
CA HIS A 273 -3.13 -29.44 -1.04
C HIS A 273 -1.82 -29.15 -0.28
N GLY A 274 -1.53 -29.87 0.80
CA GLY A 274 -0.32 -29.68 1.62
C GLY A 274 -0.42 -28.82 2.88
N THR A 275 0.74 -28.48 3.47
CA THR A 275 0.83 -27.97 4.86
C THR A 275 0.24 -26.58 5.07
N HIS A 276 0.08 -25.82 3.99
CA HIS A 276 -0.49 -24.47 4.01
C HIS A 276 -1.98 -24.46 3.63
N ALA A 277 -2.64 -25.62 3.59
CA ALA A 277 -4.07 -25.73 3.28
C ALA A 277 -4.96 -24.99 4.28
N TYR A 278 -5.81 -24.09 3.79
CA TYR A 278 -6.67 -23.24 4.60
C TYR A 278 -8.10 -23.15 4.07
N VAL A 279 -9.02 -22.73 4.92
CA VAL A 279 -10.42 -22.45 4.54
C VAL A 279 -10.51 -20.99 4.08
N ALA A 280 -11.03 -20.76 2.87
CA ALA A 280 -11.25 -19.41 2.35
C ALA A 280 -12.23 -18.65 3.24
N ASP A 281 -11.90 -17.40 3.59
CA ASP A 281 -12.72 -16.56 4.46
C ASP A 281 -13.02 -15.23 3.76
N LYS A 282 -14.31 -14.92 3.58
CA LYS A 282 -14.77 -13.72 2.87
C LYS A 282 -14.34 -12.43 3.57
N ARG A 283 -14.13 -12.45 4.89
CA ARG A 283 -13.66 -11.28 5.65
C ARG A 283 -12.31 -10.76 5.14
N ASN A 284 -11.48 -11.64 4.56
CA ASN A 284 -10.19 -11.26 4.01
C ASN A 284 -10.28 -10.35 2.77
N GLN A 285 -11.46 -10.15 2.17
CA GLN A 285 -11.62 -9.27 1.01
C GLN A 285 -11.52 -7.79 1.35
N THR A 286 -11.85 -7.42 2.60
CA THR A 286 -11.96 -6.03 3.06
C THR A 286 -10.98 -5.68 4.18
N ILE A 287 -9.98 -6.54 4.44
CA ILE A 287 -8.99 -6.26 5.49
C ILE A 287 -8.12 -5.05 5.14
N LEU A 288 -7.65 -4.39 6.20
CA LEU A 288 -6.62 -3.37 6.16
C LEU A 288 -5.24 -4.03 6.32
N ILE A 289 -4.27 -3.56 5.55
CA ILE A 289 -2.88 -3.98 5.58
C ILE A 289 -2.09 -2.88 6.28
N GLY A 290 -1.29 -3.23 7.28
CA GLY A 290 -0.37 -2.30 7.92
C GLY A 290 0.86 -2.10 7.03
N MET A 291 1.17 -0.85 6.69
CA MET A 291 2.31 -0.52 5.85
C MET A 291 3.07 0.66 6.44
N ARG A 292 4.37 0.50 6.67
CA ARG A 292 5.29 1.60 7.00
C ARG A 292 6.15 1.91 5.78
N ASP A 293 6.04 3.13 5.28
CA ASP A 293 6.85 3.60 4.17
C ASP A 293 8.30 3.85 4.64
N GLY A 294 9.27 3.41 3.84
CA GLY A 294 10.68 3.55 4.17
C GLY A 294 11.23 4.97 4.04
N VAL A 295 10.65 5.80 3.16
CA VAL A 295 11.11 7.16 2.88
C VAL A 295 10.44 8.17 3.79
N THR A 296 9.13 8.05 3.98
CA THR A 296 8.37 8.96 4.87
C THR A 296 8.31 8.48 6.31
N GLU A 297 8.67 7.21 6.57
CA GLU A 297 8.64 6.57 7.89
C GLU A 297 7.25 6.45 8.53
N GLU A 298 6.23 6.95 7.84
CA GLU A 298 4.83 6.93 8.23
C GLU A 298 4.24 5.52 8.13
N PHE A 299 3.52 5.12 9.18
CA PHE A 299 2.71 3.92 9.19
C PHE A 299 1.26 4.24 8.82
N ARG A 300 0.68 3.47 7.92
CA ARG A 300 -0.71 3.58 7.47
C ARG A 300 -1.37 2.22 7.40
N LEU A 301 -2.68 2.22 7.67
CA LEU A 301 -3.55 1.09 7.39
C LEU A 301 -4.20 1.33 6.04
N VAL A 302 -3.96 0.44 5.08
CA VAL A 302 -4.44 0.59 3.70
C VAL A 302 -5.37 -0.56 3.31
N PRO A 303 -6.44 -0.32 2.54
CA PRO A 303 -7.27 -1.41 2.03
C PRO A 303 -6.44 -2.44 1.24
N ARG A 304 -6.76 -3.73 1.38
CA ARG A 304 -6.04 -4.84 0.72
C ARG A 304 -5.75 -4.59 -0.76
N GLN A 305 -6.71 -4.06 -1.52
CA GLN A 305 -6.58 -3.84 -2.96
C GLN A 305 -5.64 -2.69 -3.32
N GLU A 306 -5.36 -1.82 -2.36
CA GLU A 306 -4.51 -0.64 -2.49
C GLU A 306 -3.10 -0.86 -1.94
N ALA A 307 -2.89 -1.92 -1.15
CA ALA A 307 -1.60 -2.31 -0.59
C ALA A 307 -0.59 -2.66 -1.70
N LYS A 308 0.25 -1.69 -2.06
CA LYS A 308 1.20 -1.78 -3.18
C LYS A 308 2.58 -1.32 -2.74
N VAL A 309 3.61 -2.01 -3.20
CA VAL A 309 5.01 -1.56 -3.13
C VAL A 309 5.47 -1.10 -4.51
N SER A 310 6.49 -0.24 -4.54
CA SER A 310 7.12 0.17 -5.80
C SER A 310 7.77 -1.04 -6.48
N VAL A 311 7.75 -1.08 -7.81
CA VAL A 311 8.57 -2.03 -8.60
C VAL A 311 10.08 -1.79 -8.40
N PHE A 312 10.46 -0.65 -7.83
CA PHE A 312 11.82 -0.32 -7.44
C PHE A 312 12.15 -0.70 -5.99
N ASP A 313 11.27 -1.42 -5.28
CA ASP A 313 11.60 -1.98 -3.98
C ASP A 313 12.67 -3.08 -4.10
N SER A 314 13.67 -3.07 -3.21
CA SER A 314 14.79 -4.03 -3.19
C SER A 314 14.30 -5.47 -3.01
N GLY A 315 13.21 -5.67 -2.26
CA GLY A 315 12.60 -6.97 -2.06
C GLY A 315 12.00 -7.52 -3.36
N TYR A 316 11.37 -6.67 -4.17
CA TYR A 316 10.85 -7.06 -5.49
C TYR A 316 11.98 -7.33 -6.50
N ILE A 317 12.97 -6.43 -6.59
CA ILE A 317 14.03 -6.54 -7.61
C ILE A 317 14.99 -7.70 -7.32
N LEU A 318 15.37 -7.88 -6.05
CA LEU A 318 16.52 -8.71 -5.66
C LEU A 318 16.17 -9.80 -4.63
N GLY A 319 14.97 -9.79 -4.05
CA GLY A 319 14.65 -10.65 -2.92
C GLY A 319 15.36 -10.25 -1.61
N ASP A 320 15.82 -9.00 -1.52
CA ASP A 320 16.52 -8.41 -0.37
C ASP A 320 15.53 -7.95 0.70
N GLY A 321 15.20 -8.87 1.59
CA GLY A 321 14.29 -8.66 2.71
C GLY A 321 14.16 -9.88 3.60
N MET A 322 13.65 -9.65 4.81
CA MET A 322 13.38 -10.65 5.83
C MET A 322 11.87 -10.69 6.14
N TRP A 323 11.36 -11.84 6.55
CA TRP A 323 9.94 -12.00 6.87
C TRP A 323 9.71 -12.88 8.08
N GLU A 324 8.51 -12.76 8.64
CA GLU A 324 8.00 -13.62 9.71
C GLU A 324 6.57 -14.09 9.43
N GLY A 325 6.29 -15.30 9.91
CA GLY A 325 4.97 -15.93 9.86
C GLY A 325 4.52 -16.21 11.29
N MET A 326 3.49 -15.52 11.76
CA MET A 326 3.03 -15.55 13.15
C MET A 326 1.57 -15.96 13.24
N ARG A 327 1.15 -16.47 14.40
CA ARG A 327 -0.25 -16.82 14.69
C ARG A 327 -0.77 -15.94 15.81
N LEU A 328 -1.94 -15.35 15.58
CA LEU A 328 -2.70 -14.67 16.63
C LEU A 328 -3.70 -15.67 17.22
N VAL A 329 -3.64 -15.84 18.54
CA VAL A 329 -4.51 -16.72 19.32
C VAL A 329 -4.98 -15.95 20.55
N ASP A 330 -6.28 -15.88 20.76
CA ASP A 330 -6.91 -15.12 21.87
C ASP A 330 -6.38 -13.69 22.04
N GLY A 331 -6.13 -13.01 20.90
CA GLY A 331 -5.66 -11.64 20.84
C GLY A 331 -4.15 -11.45 21.08
N VAL A 332 -3.39 -12.53 21.23
CA VAL A 332 -1.94 -12.51 21.51
C VAL A 332 -1.17 -13.27 20.44
N LEU A 333 -0.01 -12.75 20.03
CA LEU A 333 0.87 -13.40 19.08
C LEU A 333 1.62 -14.54 19.76
N ALA A 334 1.40 -15.77 19.31
CA ALA A 334 2.10 -16.93 19.82
C ALA A 334 3.60 -16.83 19.50
N PHE A 335 4.43 -16.98 20.54
CA PHE A 335 5.88 -16.94 20.53
C PHE A 335 6.43 -15.62 19.94
N GLN A 336 5.82 -14.48 20.29
CA GLN A 336 6.18 -13.17 19.74
C GLN A 336 7.66 -12.80 19.93
N GLU A 337 8.24 -13.08 21.10
CA GLU A 337 9.65 -12.79 21.39
C GLU A 337 10.58 -13.61 20.48
N PRO A 338 10.51 -14.95 20.41
CA PRO A 338 11.30 -15.72 19.45
C PRO A 338 11.17 -15.27 17.99
N HIS A 339 9.95 -14.87 17.57
CA HIS A 339 9.72 -14.34 16.22
C HIS A 339 10.44 -13.01 15.99
N MET A 340 10.38 -12.08 16.95
CA MET A 340 11.09 -10.80 16.87
C MET A 340 12.61 -11.00 16.95
N ASP A 341 13.10 -11.86 17.84
CA ASP A 341 14.52 -12.17 17.96
C ASP A 341 15.10 -12.65 16.63
N ARG A 342 14.46 -13.66 16.03
CA ARG A 342 14.90 -14.22 14.75
C ARG A 342 14.86 -13.20 13.61
N LEU A 343 13.83 -12.35 13.54
CA LEU A 343 13.74 -11.31 12.52
C LEU A 343 14.92 -10.33 12.63
N TYR A 344 15.23 -9.88 13.84
CA TYR A 344 16.30 -8.91 14.07
C TYR A 344 17.69 -9.52 13.93
N GLU A 345 17.89 -10.77 14.33
CA GLU A 345 19.12 -11.53 14.08
C GLU A 345 19.39 -11.68 12.58
N ASN A 346 18.38 -12.11 11.81
CA ASN A 346 18.49 -12.26 10.36
C ASN A 346 18.73 -10.90 9.68
N SER A 347 18.04 -9.85 10.11
CA SER A 347 18.21 -8.50 9.54
C SER A 347 19.61 -7.95 9.84
N LYS A 348 20.15 -8.20 11.04
CA LYS A 348 21.52 -7.85 11.41
C LYS A 348 22.55 -8.61 10.57
N ALA A 349 22.31 -9.88 10.25
CA ALA A 349 23.22 -10.68 9.42
C ALA A 349 23.40 -10.12 8.01
N VAL A 350 22.38 -9.45 7.46
CA VAL A 350 22.43 -8.77 6.16
C VAL A 350 22.65 -7.26 6.27
N ASP A 351 23.12 -6.78 7.43
CA ASP A 351 23.38 -5.37 7.71
C ASP A 351 22.19 -4.46 7.36
N MET A 352 20.99 -4.83 7.84
CA MET A 352 19.75 -4.09 7.63
C MET A 352 19.22 -3.57 8.96
N ASP A 353 19.33 -2.25 9.16
CA ASP A 353 18.67 -1.54 10.26
C ASP A 353 17.21 -1.27 9.92
N ILE A 354 16.29 -1.97 10.61
CA ILE A 354 14.84 -1.85 10.43
C ILE A 354 14.35 -0.43 10.77
N GLY A 355 15.07 0.32 11.62
CA GLY A 355 14.67 1.66 12.06
C GLY A 355 13.52 1.65 13.08
N LEU A 356 13.22 0.47 13.66
CA LEU A 356 12.25 0.28 14.73
C LEU A 356 12.85 -0.66 15.77
N THR A 357 12.50 -0.46 17.03
CA THR A 357 12.72 -1.44 18.09
C THR A 357 11.73 -2.61 17.96
N LYS A 358 12.05 -3.74 18.60
CA LYS A 358 11.16 -4.93 18.61
C LYS A 358 9.76 -4.59 19.12
N ASN A 359 9.66 -3.75 20.16
CA ASN A 359 8.38 -3.31 20.72
C ASN A 359 7.60 -2.42 19.75
N GLU A 360 8.25 -1.44 19.12
CA GLU A 360 7.56 -0.57 18.15
C GLU A 360 7.04 -1.37 16.95
N LEU A 361 7.83 -2.32 16.44
CA LEU A 361 7.37 -3.19 15.35
C LEU A 361 6.20 -4.08 15.78
N LEU A 362 6.25 -4.60 17.02
CA LEU A 362 5.18 -5.39 17.60
C LEU A 362 3.89 -4.56 17.76
N ASP A 363 4.00 -3.29 18.16
CA ASP A 363 2.88 -2.37 18.24
C ASP A 363 2.24 -2.14 16.87
N LEU A 364 3.02 -2.02 15.79
CA LEU A 364 2.46 -1.90 14.43
C LEU A 364 1.69 -3.16 14.02
N ILE A 365 2.18 -4.35 14.42
CA ILE A 365 1.48 -5.61 14.16
C ILE A 365 0.14 -5.64 14.88
N TYR A 366 0.13 -5.27 16.17
CA TYR A 366 -1.10 -5.23 16.96
C TYR A 366 -2.09 -4.16 16.48
N GLN A 367 -1.61 -2.97 16.10
CA GLN A 367 -2.44 -1.95 15.45
C GLN A 367 -3.12 -2.49 14.20
N THR A 368 -2.40 -3.29 13.39
CA THR A 368 -2.96 -3.92 12.20
C THR A 368 -4.04 -4.95 12.54
N THR A 369 -3.81 -5.81 13.54
CA THR A 369 -4.81 -6.82 13.93
C THR A 369 -6.04 -6.20 14.58
N ASP A 370 -5.84 -5.18 15.42
CA ASP A 370 -6.92 -4.51 16.14
C ASP A 370 -7.81 -3.72 15.18
N ALA A 371 -7.23 -3.02 14.20
CA ALA A 371 -8.00 -2.31 13.17
C ALA A 371 -8.87 -3.26 12.31
N ASN A 372 -8.49 -4.54 12.24
CA ASN A 372 -9.26 -5.57 11.56
C ASN A 372 -10.19 -6.37 12.49
N ASN A 373 -10.30 -6.00 13.77
CA ASN A 373 -11.08 -6.71 14.79
C ASN A 373 -10.70 -8.20 14.90
N MET A 374 -9.40 -8.50 14.80
CA MET A 374 -8.87 -9.85 14.82
C MET A 374 -8.49 -10.29 16.23
N LEU A 375 -8.99 -11.46 16.65
CA LEU A 375 -8.67 -12.05 17.95
C LEU A 375 -8.05 -13.45 17.80
N ASP A 376 -8.62 -14.33 16.99
CA ASP A 376 -8.15 -15.71 16.87
C ASP A 376 -8.25 -16.23 15.43
N GLY A 377 -7.55 -17.33 15.15
CA GLY A 377 -7.56 -18.01 13.86
C GLY A 377 -6.83 -17.24 12.77
N VAL A 378 -6.00 -16.26 13.13
CA VAL A 378 -5.35 -15.35 12.19
C VAL A 378 -3.90 -15.76 11.97
N HIS A 379 -3.47 -15.68 10.71
CA HIS A 379 -2.09 -15.82 10.30
C HIS A 379 -1.56 -14.48 9.81
N ILE A 380 -0.41 -14.08 10.33
CA ILE A 380 0.22 -12.82 10.00
C ILE A 380 1.48 -13.10 9.20
N ARG A 381 1.59 -12.43 8.06
CA ARG A 381 2.80 -12.36 7.25
C ARG A 381 3.39 -10.96 7.43
N LEU A 382 4.48 -10.89 8.19
CA LEU A 382 5.29 -9.69 8.35
C LEU A 382 6.42 -9.74 7.32
N MET A 383 6.61 -8.66 6.57
CA MET A 383 7.64 -8.54 5.54
C MET A 383 8.40 -7.24 5.75
N VAL A 384 9.72 -7.32 5.75
CA VAL A 384 10.63 -6.18 5.88
C VAL A 384 11.60 -6.21 4.71
N THR A 385 11.45 -5.28 3.76
CA THR A 385 12.35 -5.16 2.60
C THR A 385 13.33 -4.02 2.82
N ARG A 386 14.53 -4.09 2.21
CA ARG A 386 15.53 -3.03 2.40
C ARG A 386 15.04 -1.65 1.99
N GLY A 387 14.07 -1.59 1.08
CA GLY A 387 13.39 -0.36 0.69
C GLY A 387 13.63 0.04 -0.75
N LEU A 388 13.32 1.29 -1.06
CA LEU A 388 13.29 1.80 -2.43
C LEU A 388 14.69 1.98 -3.01
N LYS A 389 14.85 1.70 -4.30
CA LYS A 389 16.08 1.96 -5.07
C LYS A 389 15.84 3.03 -6.14
N PRO A 390 16.85 3.86 -6.49
CA PRO A 390 16.77 4.79 -7.62
C PRO A 390 16.83 4.06 -8.97
N THR A 391 17.42 2.86 -9.00
CA THR A 391 17.55 2.02 -10.19
C THR A 391 17.74 0.55 -9.76
N PRO A 392 17.41 -0.47 -10.58
CA PRO A 392 17.59 -1.87 -10.24
C PRO A 392 19.07 -2.26 -10.03
N TYR A 393 19.56 -2.07 -8.80
CA TYR A 393 20.97 -2.25 -8.45
C TYR A 393 21.15 -2.84 -7.04
N GLN A 394 22.14 -3.73 -6.90
CA GLN A 394 22.33 -4.57 -5.72
C GLN A 394 22.95 -3.88 -4.52
N ASN A 395 23.66 -2.76 -4.71
CA ASN A 395 24.42 -2.15 -3.62
C ASN A 395 23.48 -1.56 -2.53
N PRO A 396 23.56 -2.01 -1.26
CA PRO A 396 22.74 -1.47 -0.16
C PRO A 396 22.87 0.04 0.04
N ASN A 397 24.02 0.64 -0.26
CA ASN A 397 24.26 2.08 -0.08
C ASN A 397 23.44 2.98 -1.03
N THR A 398 22.84 2.39 -2.06
CA THR A 398 21.96 3.12 -3.00
C THR A 398 20.50 3.10 -2.59
N THR A 399 20.18 2.56 -1.41
CA THR A 399 18.81 2.53 -0.88
C THR A 399 18.35 3.92 -0.48
N ILE A 400 17.12 4.27 -0.86
CA ILE A 400 16.46 5.52 -0.50
C ILE A 400 15.61 5.26 0.75
N GLY A 401 15.92 5.97 1.83
CA GLY A 401 15.21 5.86 3.11
C GLY A 401 15.60 4.61 3.93
N LYS A 402 14.66 4.19 4.78
CA LYS A 402 14.72 3.02 5.67
C LYS A 402 14.00 1.81 5.05
N PRO A 403 14.11 0.62 5.66
CA PRO A 403 13.33 -0.55 5.27
C PRO A 403 11.82 -0.31 5.27
N ILE A 404 11.14 -0.91 4.30
CA ILE A 404 9.66 -0.91 4.21
C ILE A 404 9.14 -2.07 5.04
N VAL A 405 8.12 -1.82 5.86
CA VAL A 405 7.44 -2.85 6.66
C VAL A 405 6.03 -3.07 6.13
N VAL A 406 5.66 -4.31 5.87
CA VAL A 406 4.31 -4.71 5.46
C VAL A 406 3.79 -5.81 6.36
N ILE A 407 2.61 -5.61 6.92
CA ILE A 407 1.94 -6.51 7.86
C ILE A 407 0.61 -6.94 7.24
N ILE A 408 0.55 -8.20 6.81
CA ILE A 408 -0.66 -8.82 6.25
C ILE A 408 -1.23 -9.78 7.28
N ALA A 409 -2.35 -9.41 7.91
CA ALA A 409 -3.08 -10.28 8.83
C ALA A 409 -4.32 -10.85 8.13
N GLU A 410 -4.47 -12.17 8.07
CA GLU A 410 -5.61 -12.83 7.42
C GLU A 410 -6.28 -13.84 8.35
N HIS A 411 -7.62 -13.89 8.32
CA HIS A 411 -8.37 -15.02 8.88
C HIS A 411 -8.03 -16.28 8.09
N LYS A 412 -7.28 -17.19 8.72
CA LYS A 412 -6.69 -18.32 8.04
C LYS A 412 -6.68 -19.53 8.97
N ALA A 413 -7.87 -20.10 9.18
CA ALA A 413 -8.01 -21.35 9.91
C ALA A 413 -7.33 -22.48 9.11
N ALA A 414 -6.41 -23.20 9.74
CA ALA A 414 -5.79 -24.37 9.13
C ALA A 414 -6.86 -25.46 8.93
N SER A 415 -6.84 -26.12 7.77
CA SER A 415 -7.72 -27.28 7.55
C SER A 415 -7.40 -28.40 8.54
N SER A 416 -8.41 -29.01 9.14
CA SER A 416 -8.24 -30.13 10.08
C SER A 416 -7.78 -31.42 9.37
N GLY A 417 -8.07 -31.56 8.07
CA GLY A 417 -7.77 -32.76 7.28
C GLY A 417 -6.29 -33.18 7.36
N PRO A 418 -5.32 -32.33 6.96
CA PRO A 418 -3.89 -32.67 7.01
C PRO A 418 -3.39 -33.03 8.42
N LYS A 419 -3.93 -32.42 9.48
CA LYS A 419 -3.50 -32.69 10.87
C LYS A 419 -3.88 -34.10 11.36
N ILE A 420 -4.89 -34.70 10.74
CA ILE A 420 -5.40 -36.04 11.10
C ILE A 420 -4.93 -37.08 10.08
N ASN A 421 -5.17 -36.81 8.80
CA ASN A 421 -4.92 -37.76 7.71
C ASN A 421 -3.45 -37.83 7.32
N GLY A 422 -2.67 -36.80 7.65
CA GLY A 422 -1.27 -36.67 7.24
C GLY A 422 -1.10 -36.30 5.77
N ILE A 423 0.14 -35.92 5.44
CA ILE A 423 0.56 -35.49 4.10
C ILE A 423 1.52 -36.51 3.46
N THR A 424 1.78 -36.31 2.18
CA THR A 424 2.72 -37.09 1.37
C THR A 424 3.93 -36.25 0.98
N LEU A 425 5.13 -36.85 1.01
CA LEU A 425 6.36 -36.18 0.61
C LEU A 425 6.99 -36.81 -0.63
N PHE A 426 7.64 -35.97 -1.44
CA PHE A 426 8.53 -36.37 -2.53
C PHE A 426 9.95 -35.88 -2.26
N THR A 427 10.94 -36.76 -2.29
CA THR A 427 12.34 -36.37 -2.16
C THR A 427 12.83 -35.71 -3.43
N CYS A 428 13.09 -34.41 -3.37
CA CYS A 428 13.52 -33.63 -4.51
C CYS A 428 15.05 -33.66 -4.70
N HIS A 429 15.52 -33.40 -5.92
CA HIS A 429 16.95 -33.26 -6.20
C HIS A 429 17.53 -31.91 -5.77
N VAL A 430 16.68 -30.92 -5.49
CA VAL A 430 17.12 -29.59 -5.03
C VAL A 430 17.66 -29.70 -3.61
N ARG A 431 18.94 -29.37 -3.45
CA ARG A 431 19.62 -29.43 -2.15
C ARG A 431 19.46 -28.13 -1.38
N ARG A 432 19.54 -28.22 -0.06
CA ARG A 432 19.77 -27.06 0.80
C ARG A 432 21.26 -26.75 0.80
N GLY A 433 21.60 -25.52 0.43
CA GLY A 433 22.98 -25.07 0.34
C GLY A 433 23.59 -24.78 1.73
N PRO A 434 24.93 -24.75 1.82
CA PRO A 434 25.63 -24.31 3.02
C PRO A 434 25.48 -22.79 3.27
N PRO A 435 25.76 -22.32 4.50
CA PRO A 435 25.56 -20.92 4.85
C PRO A 435 26.39 -19.89 4.09
N ASP A 436 27.52 -20.30 3.50
CA ASP A 436 28.41 -19.47 2.68
C ASP A 436 27.91 -19.22 1.25
N VAL A 437 26.81 -19.87 0.83
CA VAL A 437 26.15 -19.60 -0.45
C VAL A 437 24.90 -18.72 -0.25
N GLN A 438 23.99 -19.21 0.59
CA GLN A 438 22.83 -18.49 1.09
C GLN A 438 22.44 -19.16 2.38
N ASP A 439 22.54 -18.45 3.50
CA ASP A 439 22.26 -19.03 4.81
C ASP A 439 20.83 -19.60 4.87
N PRO A 440 20.69 -20.94 4.98
CA PRO A 440 19.39 -21.57 4.99
C PRO A 440 18.64 -21.32 6.30
N SER A 441 19.31 -20.83 7.34
CA SER A 441 18.73 -20.49 8.64
C SER A 441 17.89 -19.21 8.59
N TRP A 442 18.22 -18.29 7.68
CA TRP A 442 17.54 -17.01 7.54
C TRP A 442 16.12 -17.17 6.98
N ASN A 443 15.19 -16.40 7.54
CA ASN A 443 13.84 -16.30 7.00
C ASN A 443 13.74 -15.18 5.96
N SER A 444 14.47 -15.33 4.85
CA SER A 444 14.58 -14.32 3.79
C SER A 444 13.46 -14.40 2.75
N HIS A 445 13.24 -13.30 2.01
CA HIS A 445 12.33 -13.24 0.86
C HIS A 445 12.81 -14.08 -0.33
N SER A 446 14.12 -14.32 -0.43
CA SER A 446 14.75 -15.09 -1.50
C SER A 446 14.47 -16.60 -1.37
N LYS A 447 13.25 -17.01 -1.73
CA LYS A 447 12.72 -18.39 -1.56
C LYS A 447 12.81 -19.26 -2.81
N LEU A 448 13.57 -18.87 -3.84
CA LEU A 448 13.62 -19.59 -5.12
C LEU A 448 14.05 -21.06 -4.96
N ASN A 449 15.01 -21.35 -4.08
CA ASN A 449 15.41 -22.73 -3.75
C ASN A 449 14.23 -23.57 -3.23
N CYS A 450 13.45 -23.03 -2.30
CA CYS A 450 12.25 -23.68 -1.75
C CYS A 450 11.15 -23.85 -2.82
N ILE A 451 10.94 -22.84 -3.66
CA ILE A 451 9.95 -22.88 -4.74
C ILE A 451 10.33 -23.95 -5.77
N ALA A 452 11.60 -24.06 -6.15
CA ALA A 452 12.08 -25.08 -7.08
C ALA A 452 11.84 -26.52 -6.55
N ALA A 453 12.02 -26.74 -5.24
CA ALA A 453 11.68 -28.01 -4.60
C ALA A 453 10.16 -28.27 -4.61
N CYS A 454 9.36 -27.26 -4.25
CA CYS A 454 7.89 -27.34 -4.26
C CYS A 454 7.34 -27.68 -5.66
N ILE A 455 7.89 -27.09 -6.71
CA ILE A 455 7.50 -27.38 -8.10
C ILE A 455 7.68 -28.88 -8.41
N GLN A 456 8.76 -29.51 -7.94
CA GLN A 456 8.98 -30.94 -8.17
C GLN A 456 7.96 -31.82 -7.43
N ALA A 457 7.69 -31.51 -6.15
CA ALA A 457 6.66 -32.23 -5.40
C ALA A 457 5.28 -32.11 -6.07
N ASN A 458 4.91 -30.91 -6.52
CA ASN A 458 3.66 -30.69 -7.25
C ASN A 458 3.59 -31.50 -8.54
N LYS A 459 4.70 -31.60 -9.28
CA LYS A 459 4.78 -32.42 -10.51
C LYS A 459 4.78 -33.92 -10.23
N ALA A 460 5.27 -34.34 -9.08
CA ALA A 460 5.19 -35.72 -8.60
C ALA A 460 3.82 -36.07 -7.99
N GLY A 461 2.94 -35.07 -7.78
CA GLY A 461 1.60 -35.28 -7.21
C GLY A 461 1.59 -35.46 -5.69
N THR A 462 2.63 -35.01 -4.98
CA THR A 462 2.71 -35.06 -3.52
C THR A 462 2.46 -33.69 -2.89
N ASP A 463 2.25 -33.67 -1.57
CA ASP A 463 1.88 -32.45 -0.83
C ASP A 463 3.06 -31.50 -0.57
N GLU A 464 4.25 -32.02 -0.29
CA GLU A 464 5.46 -31.24 -0.02
C GLU A 464 6.72 -31.97 -0.53
N ALA A 465 7.83 -31.23 -0.63
CA ALA A 465 9.13 -31.78 -1.00
C ALA A 465 10.00 -32.05 0.22
N LEU A 466 10.55 -33.26 0.34
CA LEU A 466 11.64 -33.57 1.27
C LEU A 466 12.97 -33.17 0.62
N MET A 467 13.75 -32.35 1.32
CA MET A 467 15.02 -31.80 0.85
C MET A 467 16.19 -32.41 1.64
N LEU A 468 17.28 -32.67 0.93
CA LEU A 468 18.53 -33.18 1.51
C LEU A 468 19.61 -32.10 1.54
N ASP A 469 20.60 -32.29 2.39
CA ASP A 469 21.82 -31.50 2.41
C ASP A 469 22.79 -31.91 1.28
N PRO A 470 23.92 -31.21 1.10
CA PRO A 470 24.90 -31.54 0.05
C PRO A 470 25.59 -32.90 0.26
N GLN A 471 25.56 -33.45 1.48
CA GLN A 471 26.11 -34.77 1.81
C GLN A 471 25.09 -35.90 1.61
N GLY A 472 23.84 -35.57 1.31
CA GLY A 472 22.75 -36.53 1.08
C GLY A 472 22.01 -36.95 2.37
N PHE A 473 22.23 -36.26 3.49
CA PHE A 473 21.41 -36.46 4.69
C PHE A 473 20.11 -35.68 4.59
N VAL A 474 19.10 -36.14 5.32
CA VAL A 474 17.80 -35.46 5.40
C VAL A 474 17.97 -34.11 6.10
N ALA A 475 17.45 -33.03 5.50
CA ALA A 475 17.63 -31.68 6.02
C ALA A 475 16.30 -31.05 6.49
N THR A 476 15.34 -30.86 5.58
CA THR A 476 14.08 -30.13 5.84
C THR A 476 13.08 -30.39 4.71
N CYS A 477 11.89 -29.79 4.76
CA CYS A 477 11.04 -29.64 3.59
C CYS A 477 11.09 -28.20 3.04
N ASN A 478 10.48 -27.97 1.88
CA ASN A 478 10.46 -26.66 1.20
C ASN A 478 9.77 -25.54 2.01
N SER A 479 8.85 -25.86 2.91
CA SER A 479 8.07 -24.87 3.68
C SER A 479 7.98 -25.14 5.18
N VAL A 480 8.48 -26.30 5.64
CA VAL A 480 8.35 -26.83 7.02
C VAL A 480 9.60 -27.63 7.41
N ASN A 481 9.85 -27.79 8.72
CA ASN A 481 10.92 -28.65 9.23
C ASN A 481 10.47 -30.13 9.23
N PHE A 482 11.39 -31.08 9.13
CA PHE A 482 11.10 -32.52 9.08
C PHE A 482 11.54 -33.24 10.36
N PHE A 483 10.77 -34.25 10.77
CA PHE A 483 11.08 -35.17 11.86
C PHE A 483 10.64 -36.60 11.52
N CYS A 484 11.29 -37.58 12.12
CA CYS A 484 10.78 -38.95 12.15
C CYS A 484 10.91 -39.58 13.54
N VAL A 485 10.19 -40.66 13.78
CA VAL A 485 10.27 -41.46 15.00
C VAL A 485 10.84 -42.82 14.63
N ARG A 486 11.87 -43.25 15.36
CA ARG A 486 12.46 -44.56 15.14
C ARG A 486 12.89 -45.17 16.46
N LYS A 487 12.40 -46.37 16.74
CA LYS A 487 12.64 -47.12 17.98
C LYS A 487 12.26 -46.28 19.22
N GLY A 488 11.12 -45.59 19.14
CA GLY A 488 10.60 -44.74 20.22
C GLY A 488 11.38 -43.44 20.46
N VAL A 489 12.33 -43.08 19.59
CA VAL A 489 13.11 -41.84 19.69
C VAL A 489 12.73 -40.91 18.56
N VAL A 490 12.47 -39.63 18.85
CA VAL A 490 12.26 -38.58 17.86
C VAL A 490 13.60 -38.16 17.26
N TRP A 491 13.74 -38.29 15.94
CA TRP A 491 14.93 -37.94 15.19
C TRP A 491 14.66 -36.62 14.45
N ALA A 492 15.52 -35.65 14.69
CA ALA A 492 15.49 -34.35 14.02
C ALA A 492 16.79 -34.17 13.22
N PRO A 493 16.73 -33.67 11.98
CA PRO A 493 17.91 -33.24 11.25
C PRO A 493 18.68 -32.18 12.03
N ARG A 494 20.00 -32.16 11.89
CA ARG A 494 20.82 -31.09 12.46
C ARG A 494 20.47 -29.72 11.86
N PRO A 495 20.67 -28.61 12.58
CA PRO A 495 20.17 -27.31 12.17
C PRO A 495 20.90 -26.65 10.98
N GLN A 496 22.05 -27.16 10.50
CA GLN A 496 22.92 -26.40 9.58
C GLN A 496 22.29 -26.08 8.21
N TYR A 497 21.41 -26.94 7.70
CA TYR A 497 20.88 -26.85 6.33
C TYR A 497 19.38 -26.51 6.27
N GLN A 498 18.85 -25.89 7.32
CA GLN A 498 17.42 -25.61 7.44
C GLN A 498 17.16 -24.27 8.12
N MET A 499 15.94 -23.77 7.97
CA MET A 499 15.48 -22.59 8.70
C MET A 499 15.48 -22.90 10.20
N ALA A 500 15.90 -21.92 11.02
CA ALA A 500 15.82 -21.97 12.48
C ALA A 500 14.35 -21.88 12.94
N GLY A 501 13.57 -22.95 12.74
CA GLY A 501 12.12 -22.97 12.95
C GLY A 501 11.73 -22.86 14.42
N ILE A 502 10.94 -21.84 14.78
CA ILE A 502 10.43 -21.67 16.15
C ILE A 502 9.56 -22.85 16.57
N THR A 503 8.66 -23.32 15.69
CA THR A 503 7.87 -24.54 15.95
C THR A 503 8.76 -25.76 16.15
N ARG A 504 9.84 -25.91 15.37
CA ARG A 504 10.81 -27.02 15.52
C ARG A 504 11.42 -27.01 16.92
N SER A 505 11.95 -25.88 17.36
CA SER A 505 12.52 -25.73 18.71
C SER A 505 11.48 -26.00 19.79
N ASN A 506 10.25 -25.53 19.60
CA ASN A 506 9.14 -25.81 20.52
C ASN A 506 8.74 -27.29 20.57
N ILE A 507 8.86 -28.04 19.47
CA ILE A 507 8.63 -29.49 19.48
C ILE A 507 9.73 -30.23 20.21
N LEU A 508 11.00 -29.82 20.06
CA LEU A 508 12.08 -30.39 20.87
C LEU A 508 11.86 -30.10 22.37
N ARG A 509 11.43 -28.88 22.72
CA ARG A 509 11.01 -28.54 24.09
C ARG A 509 9.81 -29.37 24.56
N CYS A 510 8.84 -29.65 23.70
CA CYS A 510 7.73 -30.56 24.03
C CYS A 510 8.22 -31.98 24.28
N CYS A 511 9.24 -32.46 23.54
CA CYS A 511 9.87 -33.74 23.81
C CYS A 511 10.50 -33.77 25.20
N GLU A 512 11.28 -32.74 25.57
CA GLU A 512 11.87 -32.60 26.90
C GLU A 512 10.81 -32.62 28.01
N LEU A 513 9.81 -31.73 27.91
CA LEU A 513 8.72 -31.60 28.91
C LEU A 513 7.85 -32.85 29.00
N GLY A 514 7.67 -33.56 27.88
CA GLY A 514 6.84 -34.76 27.77
C GLY A 514 7.57 -36.07 28.09
N GLY A 515 8.86 -36.00 28.44
CA GLY A 515 9.71 -37.17 28.67
C GLY A 515 9.87 -38.06 27.43
N ILE A 516 9.87 -37.47 26.24
CA ILE A 516 10.00 -38.19 24.96
C ILE A 516 11.47 -38.11 24.52
N PRO A 517 12.19 -39.24 24.40
CA PRO A 517 13.56 -39.22 23.93
C PRO A 517 13.66 -38.63 22.52
N TYR A 518 14.62 -37.74 22.31
CA TYR A 518 14.91 -37.20 21.00
C TYR A 518 16.41 -37.04 20.77
N LYS A 519 16.81 -36.93 19.50
CA LYS A 519 18.19 -36.60 19.12
C LYS A 519 18.24 -35.78 17.83
N GLU A 520 19.13 -34.80 17.82
CA GLU A 520 19.51 -34.04 16.63
C GLU A 520 20.78 -34.64 16.02
N HIS A 521 20.67 -35.26 14.85
CA HIS A 521 21.80 -35.91 14.18
C HIS A 521 21.55 -36.10 12.69
N ASP A 522 22.59 -36.50 11.96
CA ASP A 522 22.51 -36.79 10.54
C ASP A 522 21.97 -38.21 10.33
N PHE A 523 21.04 -38.36 9.39
CA PHE A 523 20.48 -39.65 9.01
C PHE A 523 20.09 -39.66 7.53
N TYR A 524 20.14 -40.85 6.94
CA TYR A 524 19.90 -41.06 5.52
C TYR A 524 18.42 -41.23 5.23
N LEU A 525 18.04 -40.91 3.99
CA LEU A 525 16.71 -41.12 3.47
C LEU A 525 16.22 -42.58 3.63
N THR A 526 17.11 -43.56 3.45
CA THR A 526 16.77 -44.99 3.63
C THR A 526 16.38 -45.33 5.07
N GLN A 527 16.88 -44.60 6.07
CA GLN A 527 16.48 -44.79 7.46
C GLN A 527 15.09 -44.20 7.73
N VAL A 528 14.74 -43.12 7.04
CA VAL A 528 13.40 -42.51 7.11
C VAL A 528 12.32 -43.44 6.57
N TYR A 529 12.58 -44.15 5.47
CA TYR A 529 11.62 -45.13 4.94
C TYR A 529 11.30 -46.27 5.92
N SER A 530 12.17 -46.50 6.90
CA SER A 530 11.98 -47.50 7.97
C SER A 530 11.50 -46.90 9.30
N ALA A 531 11.05 -45.64 9.30
CA ALA A 531 10.57 -44.97 10.51
C ALA A 531 9.20 -45.51 10.95
N ASP A 532 8.98 -45.50 12.26
CA ASP A 532 7.71 -45.89 12.87
C ASP A 532 6.65 -44.80 12.64
N GLU A 533 7.07 -43.53 12.67
CA GLU A 533 6.25 -42.37 12.38
C GLU A 533 7.08 -41.29 11.65
N SER A 534 6.43 -40.38 10.93
CA SER A 534 7.08 -39.15 10.46
C SER A 534 6.12 -37.98 10.50
N PHE A 535 6.65 -36.76 10.65
CA PHE A 535 5.84 -35.55 10.74
C PHE A 535 6.64 -34.31 10.37
N VAL A 536 5.92 -33.22 10.09
CA VAL A 536 6.49 -31.91 9.76
C VAL A 536 6.02 -30.79 10.69
N THR A 537 6.95 -29.86 10.80
CA THR A 537 7.10 -28.64 11.60
C THR A 537 6.73 -27.28 11.00
N GLY A 538 5.69 -26.54 11.42
CA GLY A 538 5.58 -25.14 10.99
C GLY A 538 4.57 -24.29 11.75
N THR A 539 4.72 -22.96 11.70
CA THR A 539 3.85 -22.01 12.44
C THR A 539 2.37 -22.14 12.06
N PHE A 540 2.07 -22.43 10.79
CA PHE A 540 0.70 -22.57 10.31
C PHE A 540 0.08 -23.95 10.66
N GLY A 541 0.77 -25.03 10.31
CA GLY A 541 0.30 -26.41 10.50
C GLY A 541 0.53 -26.99 11.90
N GLY A 542 1.38 -26.37 12.72
CA GLY A 542 1.88 -26.93 13.98
C GLY A 542 2.67 -28.22 13.70
N VAL A 543 2.16 -29.33 14.22
CA VAL A 543 2.67 -30.69 13.97
C VAL A 543 1.72 -31.39 13.01
N THR A 544 2.22 -31.72 11.81
CA THR A 544 1.43 -32.39 10.76
C THR A 544 2.02 -33.76 10.45
N PRO A 545 1.25 -34.86 10.56
CA PRO A 545 1.75 -36.21 10.26
C PRO A 545 2.16 -36.35 8.79
N VAL A 546 3.13 -37.20 8.52
CA VAL A 546 3.54 -37.61 7.18
C VAL A 546 3.28 -39.11 7.07
N ARG A 547 2.36 -39.48 6.18
CA ARG A 547 1.90 -40.86 6.00
C ARG A 547 2.67 -41.62 4.91
N GLU A 548 3.30 -40.91 3.98
CA GLU A 548 3.94 -41.50 2.82
C GLU A 548 5.10 -40.64 2.33
N ILE A 549 6.20 -41.27 1.94
CA ILE A 549 7.38 -40.61 1.37
C ILE A 549 7.84 -41.40 0.15
N ASP A 550 7.93 -40.78 -1.02
CA ASP A 550 8.37 -41.40 -2.28
C ASP A 550 7.61 -42.69 -2.63
N GLY A 551 6.29 -42.69 -2.41
CA GLY A 551 5.41 -43.85 -2.65
C GLY A 551 5.50 -44.95 -1.57
N ARG A 552 6.26 -44.73 -0.48
CA ARG A 552 6.39 -45.69 0.62
C ARG A 552 5.60 -45.22 1.82
N VAL A 553 4.68 -46.06 2.27
CA VAL A 553 3.92 -45.84 3.51
C VAL A 553 4.87 -45.83 4.69
N ILE A 554 4.75 -44.82 5.55
CA ILE A 554 5.51 -44.72 6.81
C ILE A 554 4.64 -45.26 7.94
N GLY A 555 5.18 -46.17 8.76
CA GLY A 555 4.41 -46.86 9.78
C GLY A 555 3.20 -47.60 9.20
N ASP A 556 2.01 -47.28 9.68
CA ASP A 556 0.72 -47.80 9.20
C ASP A 556 -0.02 -46.83 8.25
N GLY A 557 0.65 -45.77 7.80
CA GLY A 557 0.08 -44.74 6.94
C GLY A 557 -0.91 -43.80 7.64
N LYS A 558 -0.91 -43.78 8.96
CA LYS A 558 -1.77 -42.92 9.78
C LYS A 558 -0.94 -42.05 10.72
N ARG A 559 -1.63 -41.17 11.45
CA ARG A 559 -1.02 -40.43 12.55
C ARG A 559 -0.60 -41.39 13.65
N GLY A 560 0.70 -41.40 13.97
CA GLY A 560 1.23 -42.22 15.04
C GLY A 560 1.09 -41.59 16.45
N PRO A 561 1.28 -42.40 17.51
CA PRO A 561 1.03 -42.00 18.89
C PRO A 561 1.99 -40.91 19.42
N ILE A 562 3.27 -40.91 19.02
CA ILE A 562 4.20 -39.85 19.43
C ILE A 562 3.84 -38.53 18.74
N CYS A 563 3.49 -38.58 17.46
CA CYS A 563 3.01 -37.42 16.72
C CYS A 563 1.76 -36.81 17.37
N GLU A 564 0.77 -37.63 17.75
CA GLU A 564 -0.43 -37.18 18.46
C GLU A 564 -0.13 -36.56 19.82
N LYS A 565 0.75 -37.20 20.62
CA LYS A 565 1.19 -36.65 21.90
C LYS A 565 1.85 -35.28 21.73
N LEU A 566 2.70 -35.11 20.71
CA LEU A 566 3.35 -33.85 20.40
C LEU A 566 2.37 -32.77 19.90
N GLN A 567 1.33 -33.14 19.16
CA GLN A 567 0.26 -32.21 18.78
C GLN A 567 -0.41 -31.59 20.01
N LEU A 568 -0.78 -32.42 20.99
CA LEU A 568 -1.43 -31.98 22.23
C LEU A 568 -0.49 -31.12 23.08
N LEU A 569 0.75 -31.57 23.29
CA LEU A 569 1.75 -30.81 24.05
C LEU A 569 2.03 -29.45 23.42
N TYR A 570 2.07 -29.36 22.09
CA TYR A 570 2.29 -28.10 21.40
C TYR A 570 1.10 -27.14 21.56
N ILE A 571 -0.14 -27.64 21.50
CA ILE A 571 -1.34 -26.82 21.77
C ILE A 571 -1.30 -26.26 23.20
N ASP A 572 -0.94 -27.08 24.18
CA ASP A 572 -0.81 -26.63 25.56
C ASP A 572 0.34 -25.63 25.76
N LEU A 573 1.45 -25.82 25.05
CA LEU A 573 2.57 -24.88 25.06
C LEU A 573 2.17 -23.52 24.48
N VAL A 574 1.42 -23.49 23.37
CA VAL A 574 0.87 -22.23 22.81
C VAL A 574 -0.02 -21.53 23.84
N LYS A 575 -0.93 -22.25 24.50
CA LYS A 575 -1.82 -21.66 25.52
C LYS A 575 -1.03 -21.05 26.69
N ARG A 576 0.04 -21.70 27.12
CA ARG A 576 0.91 -21.18 28.18
C ARG A 576 1.66 -19.94 27.73
N ASP A 577 2.18 -19.95 26.50
CA ASP A 577 2.91 -18.83 25.94
C ASP A 577 2.03 -17.57 25.82
N ILE A 578 0.84 -17.69 25.22
CA ILE A 578 -0.07 -16.54 25.06
C ILE A 578 -0.61 -15.99 26.38
N SER A 579 -0.57 -16.76 27.47
CA SER A 579 -0.97 -16.29 28.80
C SER A 579 -0.08 -15.16 29.35
N ALA A 580 1.11 -14.97 28.76
CA ALA A 580 1.98 -13.84 29.08
C ALA A 580 1.45 -12.49 28.56
N GLY A 581 0.49 -12.49 27.62
CA GLY A 581 -0.12 -11.28 27.07
C GLY A 581 0.67 -10.64 25.92
N ARG A 582 0.24 -9.45 25.50
CA ARG A 582 0.88 -8.69 24.41
C ARG A 582 2.14 -7.98 24.89
N GLY A 583 3.16 -7.90 24.03
CA GLY A 583 4.38 -7.14 24.29
C GLY A 583 5.58 -8.01 24.64
N MET A 584 6.80 -7.48 24.45
CA MET A 584 7.99 -8.19 24.90
C MET A 584 8.00 -8.29 26.44
N PRO A 585 8.52 -9.39 27.02
CA PRO A 585 8.73 -9.48 28.46
C PRO A 585 9.56 -8.28 28.95
N LYS A 586 9.20 -7.75 30.13
CA LYS A 586 9.93 -6.65 30.77
C LYS A 586 11.25 -7.10 31.39
#